data_AF-A0A9P5MWK0-F1
#
_entry.id   AF-A0A9P5MWK0-F1
#
_cell.length_a   1.000
_cell.length_b   1.000
_cell.length_c   1.000
_cell.angle_alpha   90.00
_cell.angle_beta   90.00
_cell.angle_gamma   90.00
#
_symmetry.space_group_name_H-M   'P 1'
#
loop_
_entity.id
_entity.type
_entity.pdbx_description
1 polymer ?
#
loop_
_entity_poly.entity_id
_entity_poly.type
_entity_poly.pdbx_seq_one_letter_code
_entity_poly.pdbx_strand_id
1 'polypeptide(L)'
;MCNVSNQVCRRKEDKINHPWRPLPSGRVSESQAPAIRWATVACCASLSSIYGPELVRITLGLVAVTFAHDELGGGNNVVGKALCTAGAYICFEFGATTIIGVMDFVSVTAVIISGILVFTAIHAQDFPDVEGDKTVGRMTFPIYALELSRSFTPFVTIAWSAFLSWFWEVGSISTTLFTWFGIYVGLRYYFWRTLEADRKSYLTFNVWLMVAHVLPLHARTSVLAF
;
A
#
# COMPACT_ATOMS: atom_id res chain seq x y z
N MET A 1 -9.45 -4.93 9.70
CA MET A 1 -8.75 -6.20 10.04
C MET A 1 -7.22 -6.06 10.00
N CYS A 2 -6.61 -5.79 8.84
CA CYS A 2 -5.15 -5.82 8.65
C CYS A 2 -4.38 -4.89 9.60
N ASN A 3 -4.86 -3.65 9.79
CA ASN A 3 -4.24 -2.70 10.71
C ASN A 3 -4.23 -3.19 12.18
N VAL A 4 -5.30 -3.87 12.62
CA VAL A 4 -5.36 -4.43 13.97
C VAL A 4 -4.34 -5.55 14.12
N SER A 5 -4.25 -6.44 13.12
CA SER A 5 -3.27 -7.53 13.08
C SER A 5 -1.83 -7.00 13.16
N ASN A 6 -1.50 -6.03 12.30
CA ASN A 6 -0.17 -5.43 12.26
C ASN A 6 0.20 -4.80 13.61
N GLN A 7 -0.71 -4.04 14.25
CA GLN A 7 -0.43 -3.44 15.56
C GLN A 7 -0.23 -4.46 16.68
N VAL A 8 -0.97 -5.59 16.65
CA VAL A 8 -0.80 -6.69 17.62
C VAL A 8 0.62 -7.28 17.50
N CYS A 9 1.10 -7.50 16.28
CA CYS A 9 2.39 -8.15 16.03
C CYS A 9 3.59 -7.18 16.09
N ARG A 10 3.37 -5.88 15.84
CA ARG A 10 4.43 -4.86 15.70
C ARG A 10 4.50 -3.88 16.86
N ARG A 11 4.05 -4.27 18.05
CA ARG A 11 3.98 -3.35 19.21
C ARG A 11 5.28 -2.60 19.54
N LYS A 12 6.43 -3.29 19.52
CA LYS A 12 7.73 -2.69 19.87
C LYS A 12 8.14 -1.62 18.85
N GLU A 13 7.94 -1.92 17.57
CA GLU A 13 8.16 -1.02 16.43
C GLU A 13 7.24 0.20 16.53
N ASP A 14 5.94 -0.05 16.75
CA ASP A 14 4.94 0.99 16.86
C ASP A 14 5.17 1.92 18.05
N LYS A 15 5.79 1.45 19.14
CA LYS A 15 6.13 2.33 20.27
C LYS A 15 7.15 3.41 19.88
N ILE A 16 7.98 3.13 18.87
CA ILE A 16 9.02 4.03 18.38
C ILE A 16 8.47 4.89 17.24
N ASN A 17 7.96 4.26 16.18
CA ASN A 17 7.50 4.97 14.99
C ASN A 17 6.15 5.66 15.20
N HIS A 18 5.28 5.05 16.01
CA HIS A 18 3.86 5.42 16.11
C HIS A 18 3.31 5.42 17.55
N PRO A 19 3.94 6.14 18.51
CA PRO A 19 3.54 6.11 19.92
C PRO A 19 2.10 6.54 20.19
N TRP A 20 1.45 7.22 19.25
CA TRP A 20 0.04 7.63 19.31
C TRP A 20 -0.95 6.50 18.98
N ARG A 21 -0.50 5.35 18.46
CA ARG A 21 -1.38 4.21 18.13
C ARG A 21 -2.01 3.62 19.40
N PRO A 22 -3.22 3.04 19.31
CA PRO A 22 -3.96 2.55 20.48
C PRO A 22 -3.19 1.64 21.44
N LEU A 23 -2.38 0.71 20.92
CA LEU A 23 -1.60 -0.23 21.74
C LEU A 23 -0.39 0.44 22.43
N PRO A 24 0.51 1.14 21.71
CA PRO A 24 1.58 1.91 22.35
C PRO A 24 1.10 2.95 23.35
N SER A 25 -0.01 3.62 23.08
CA SER A 25 -0.58 4.67 23.93
C SER A 25 -1.41 4.13 25.10
N GLY A 26 -1.55 2.80 25.24
CA GLY A 26 -2.32 2.18 26.32
C GLY A 26 -3.84 2.38 26.25
N ARG A 27 -4.40 2.81 25.11
CA ARG A 27 -5.86 2.95 24.92
C ARG A 27 -6.56 1.59 24.76
N VAL A 28 -5.81 0.57 24.38
CA VAL A 28 -6.25 -0.82 24.29
C VAL A 28 -5.26 -1.68 25.06
N SER A 29 -5.74 -2.58 25.92
CA SER A 29 -4.84 -3.47 26.66
C SER A 29 -4.25 -4.55 25.74
N GLU A 30 -3.06 -5.02 26.08
CA GLU A 30 -2.41 -6.11 25.33
C GLU A 30 -3.24 -7.40 25.34
N SER A 31 -3.91 -7.69 26.46
CA SER A 31 -4.77 -8.86 26.61
C SER A 31 -6.02 -8.77 25.73
N GLN A 32 -6.52 -7.56 25.44
CA GLN A 32 -7.68 -7.34 24.57
C GLN A 32 -7.33 -7.42 23.09
N ALA A 33 -6.09 -7.13 22.71
CA ALA A 33 -5.70 -6.93 21.32
C ALA A 33 -5.91 -8.17 20.41
N PRO A 34 -5.58 -9.41 20.84
CA PRO A 34 -5.88 -10.61 20.05
C PRO A 34 -7.38 -10.85 19.89
N ALA A 35 -8.18 -10.58 20.93
CA ALA A 35 -9.63 -10.72 20.85
C ALA A 35 -10.23 -9.73 19.85
N ILE A 36 -9.79 -8.46 19.87
CA ILE A 36 -10.22 -7.44 18.92
C ILE A 36 -9.82 -7.82 17.49
N ARG A 37 -8.61 -8.37 17.28
CA ARG A 37 -8.16 -8.86 15.97
C ARG A 37 -9.13 -9.91 15.43
N TRP A 38 -9.36 -10.99 16.17
CA TRP A 38 -10.21 -12.10 15.72
C TRP A 38 -11.69 -11.71 15.60
N ALA A 39 -12.18 -10.84 16.48
CA ALA A 39 -13.51 -10.24 16.33
C ALA A 39 -13.62 -9.46 15.01
N THR A 40 -12.61 -8.66 14.65
CA THR A 40 -12.60 -7.93 13.38
C THR A 40 -12.56 -8.89 12.18
N VAL A 41 -11.82 -10.01 12.28
CA VAL A 41 -11.81 -11.05 11.23
C VAL A 41 -13.20 -11.64 11.05
N ALA A 42 -13.82 -12.07 12.15
CA ALA A 42 -15.16 -12.66 12.14
C ALA A 42 -16.19 -11.67 11.58
N CYS A 43 -16.15 -10.40 12.00
CA CYS A 43 -17.02 -9.36 11.46
C CYS A 43 -16.81 -9.16 9.95
N CYS A 44 -15.58 -9.07 9.47
CA CYS A 44 -15.29 -8.93 8.04
C CYS A 44 -15.80 -10.14 7.24
N ALA A 45 -15.59 -11.36 7.72
CA ALA A 45 -16.06 -12.58 7.06
C ALA A 45 -17.59 -12.68 7.04
N SER A 46 -18.26 -12.35 8.16
CA SER A 46 -19.71 -12.32 8.27
C SER A 46 -20.35 -11.24 7.40
N LEU A 47 -19.73 -10.07 7.28
CA LEU A 47 -20.20 -9.05 6.34
C LEU A 47 -19.99 -9.50 4.89
N SER A 48 -18.88 -10.17 4.61
CA SER A 48 -18.59 -10.68 3.27
C SER A 48 -19.60 -11.74 2.83
N SER A 49 -20.08 -12.58 3.74
CA SER A 49 -21.03 -13.65 3.42
C SER A 49 -22.40 -13.13 2.97
N ILE A 50 -22.76 -11.88 3.33
CA ILE A 50 -23.98 -11.21 2.87
C ILE A 50 -23.94 -11.01 1.34
N TYR A 51 -22.76 -10.78 0.77
CA TYR A 51 -22.55 -10.57 -0.66
C TYR A 51 -22.23 -11.86 -1.43
N GLY A 52 -22.16 -12.99 -0.74
CA GLY A 52 -21.97 -14.32 -1.34
C GLY A 52 -20.59 -14.95 -1.12
N PRO A 53 -20.43 -16.21 -1.53
CA PRO A 53 -19.25 -17.02 -1.21
C PRO A 53 -17.96 -16.50 -1.85
N GLU A 54 -18.04 -15.80 -2.98
CA GLU A 54 -16.86 -15.23 -3.65
C GLU A 54 -16.18 -14.16 -2.78
N LEU A 55 -16.95 -13.24 -2.21
CA LEU A 55 -16.40 -12.21 -1.33
C LEU A 55 -15.82 -12.81 -0.04
N VAL A 56 -16.40 -13.90 0.46
CA VAL A 56 -15.82 -14.65 1.58
C VAL A 56 -14.44 -15.21 1.20
N ARG A 57 -14.28 -15.80 0.00
CA ARG A 57 -12.97 -16.29 -0.48
C ARG A 57 -11.93 -15.16 -0.56
N ILE A 58 -12.32 -14.00 -1.08
CA ILE A 58 -11.44 -12.83 -1.16
C ILE A 58 -11.02 -12.37 0.24
N THR A 59 -11.97 -12.29 1.18
CA THR A 59 -11.69 -11.94 2.58
C THR A 59 -10.76 -12.95 3.25
N LEU A 60 -10.96 -14.25 3.03
CA LEU A 60 -10.05 -15.29 3.52
C LEU A 60 -8.65 -15.18 2.90
N GLY A 61 -8.56 -14.81 1.62
CA GLY A 61 -7.30 -14.48 0.95
C GLY A 61 -6.58 -13.31 1.64
N LEU A 62 -7.30 -12.23 1.95
CA LEU A 62 -6.76 -11.09 2.70
C LEU A 62 -6.29 -11.51 4.10
N VAL A 63 -7.04 -12.39 4.77
CA VAL A 63 -6.62 -12.98 6.06
C VAL A 63 -5.30 -13.72 5.91
N ALA A 64 -5.19 -14.60 4.91
CA ALA A 64 -3.99 -15.40 4.67
C ALA A 64 -2.77 -14.52 4.34
N VAL A 65 -2.94 -13.49 3.51
CA VAL A 65 -1.86 -12.54 3.18
C VAL A 65 -1.44 -11.73 4.41
N THR A 66 -2.41 -11.26 5.21
CA THR A 66 -2.12 -10.55 6.47
C THR A 66 -1.36 -11.47 7.43
N PHE A 67 -1.76 -12.74 7.51
CA PHE A 67 -1.10 -13.72 8.36
C PHE A 67 0.34 -14.00 7.91
N ALA A 68 0.56 -14.11 6.60
CA ALA A 68 1.89 -14.25 6.03
C ALA A 68 2.77 -13.02 6.31
N HIS A 69 2.20 -11.81 6.22
CA HIS A 69 2.92 -10.58 6.52
C HIS A 69 3.33 -10.47 7.99
N ASP A 70 2.41 -10.78 8.91
CA ASP A 70 2.57 -10.50 10.34
C ASP A 70 3.22 -11.68 11.09
N GLU A 71 2.70 -12.90 10.94
CA GLU A 71 3.14 -14.08 11.69
C GLU A 71 4.28 -14.84 11.02
N LEU A 72 4.24 -14.97 9.69
CA LEU A 72 5.30 -15.69 8.95
C LEU A 72 6.52 -14.81 8.66
N GLY A 73 6.53 -13.57 9.15
CA GLY A 73 7.63 -12.64 8.97
C GLY A 73 7.76 -12.09 7.56
N GLY A 74 6.72 -12.19 6.73
CA GLY A 74 6.70 -11.62 5.38
C GLY A 74 7.06 -10.14 5.38
N GLY A 75 6.57 -9.36 6.35
CA GLY A 75 6.90 -7.94 6.50
C GLY A 75 8.37 -7.65 6.89
N ASN A 76 9.17 -8.64 7.28
CA ASN A 76 10.53 -8.41 7.81
C ASN A 76 11.59 -8.21 6.73
N ASN A 77 11.31 -8.60 5.49
CA ASN A 77 12.24 -8.51 4.37
C ASN A 77 11.62 -7.76 3.19
N VAL A 78 12.47 -7.25 2.30
CA VAL A 78 12.08 -6.41 1.15
C VAL A 78 11.00 -7.06 0.28
N VAL A 79 11.25 -8.28 -0.19
CA VAL A 79 10.38 -8.95 -1.16
C VAL A 79 9.08 -9.42 -0.51
N GLY A 80 9.17 -10.02 0.67
CA GLY A 80 8.01 -10.49 1.43
C GLY A 80 7.06 -9.35 1.78
N LYS A 81 7.59 -8.18 2.19
CA LYS A 81 6.79 -7.00 2.49
C LYS A 81 6.05 -6.54 1.22
N ALA A 82 6.79 -6.36 0.13
CA ALA A 82 6.23 -5.94 -1.15
C ALA A 82 5.15 -6.91 -1.67
N LEU A 83 5.40 -8.22 -1.64
CA LEU A 83 4.44 -9.25 -2.06
C LEU A 83 3.16 -9.23 -1.21
N CYS A 84 3.31 -9.18 0.11
CA CYS A 84 2.15 -9.20 1.00
C CYS A 84 1.34 -7.90 0.89
N THR A 85 2.00 -6.74 0.77
CA THR A 85 1.28 -5.47 0.59
C THR A 85 0.57 -5.44 -0.76
N ALA A 86 1.22 -5.86 -1.85
CA ALA A 86 0.57 -5.98 -3.15
C ALA A 86 -0.63 -6.94 -3.12
N GLY A 87 -0.48 -8.11 -2.49
CA GLY A 87 -1.58 -9.06 -2.32
C GLY A 87 -2.76 -8.49 -1.53
N ALA A 88 -2.48 -7.71 -0.47
CA ALA A 88 -3.52 -7.03 0.29
C ALA A 88 -4.26 -5.99 -0.54
N TYR A 89 -3.56 -5.17 -1.33
CA TYR A 89 -4.17 -4.20 -2.25
C TYR A 89 -5.05 -4.90 -3.29
N ILE A 90 -4.55 -5.97 -3.92
CA ILE A 90 -5.32 -6.79 -4.86
C ILE A 90 -6.60 -7.30 -4.20
N CYS A 91 -6.54 -7.86 -2.99
CA CYS A 91 -7.73 -8.33 -2.29
C CYS A 91 -8.73 -7.20 -1.99
N PHE A 92 -8.25 -6.02 -1.58
CA PHE A 92 -9.12 -4.87 -1.31
C PHE A 92 -9.81 -4.38 -2.58
N GLU A 93 -9.07 -4.18 -3.66
CA GLU A 93 -9.60 -3.65 -4.91
C GLU A 93 -10.52 -4.66 -5.61
N PHE A 94 -10.13 -5.93 -5.63
CA PHE A 94 -10.95 -6.99 -6.19
C PHE A 94 -12.26 -7.16 -5.41
N GLY A 95 -12.19 -7.12 -4.07
CA GLY A 95 -13.36 -7.15 -3.19
C GLY A 95 -14.28 -5.95 -3.39
N ALA A 96 -13.73 -4.73 -3.39
CA ALA A 96 -14.50 -3.50 -3.60
C ALA A 96 -15.19 -3.48 -4.96
N THR A 97 -14.48 -3.89 -6.01
CA THR A 97 -15.01 -3.95 -7.37
C THR A 97 -16.14 -4.98 -7.49
N THR A 98 -16.00 -6.14 -6.83
CA THR A 98 -17.03 -7.21 -6.82
C THR A 98 -18.33 -6.75 -6.14
N ILE A 99 -18.24 -5.86 -5.16
CA ILE A 99 -19.42 -5.29 -4.48
C ILE A 99 -20.11 -4.25 -5.36
N ILE A 100 -19.34 -3.36 -6.01
CA ILE A 100 -19.89 -2.20 -6.74
C ILE A 100 -20.36 -2.60 -8.15
N GLY A 101 -19.71 -3.56 -8.80
CA GLY A 101 -19.99 -3.88 -10.18
C GLY A 101 -19.38 -5.19 -10.66
N VAL A 102 -19.15 -5.28 -11.97
CA VAL A 102 -18.70 -6.49 -12.64
C VAL A 102 -17.19 -6.47 -12.82
N MET A 103 -16.58 -7.63 -12.63
CA MET A 103 -15.16 -7.88 -12.89
C MET A 103 -14.93 -8.09 -14.40
N ASP A 104 -15.04 -7.01 -15.17
CA ASP A 104 -14.74 -6.99 -16.60
C ASP A 104 -13.22 -6.83 -16.87
N PHE A 105 -12.84 -6.81 -18.15
CA PHE A 105 -11.43 -6.72 -18.55
C PHE A 105 -10.72 -5.48 -17.98
N VAL A 106 -11.39 -4.32 -17.95
CA VAL A 106 -10.82 -3.07 -17.42
C VAL A 106 -10.57 -3.19 -15.92
N SER A 107 -11.55 -3.71 -15.18
CA SER A 107 -11.44 -3.91 -13.73
C SER A 107 -10.34 -4.90 -13.36
N VAL A 108 -10.28 -6.07 -14.00
CA VAL A 108 -9.24 -7.08 -13.75
C VAL A 108 -7.85 -6.49 -14.02
N THR A 109 -7.72 -5.80 -15.15
CA THR A 109 -6.44 -5.21 -15.56
C THR A 109 -6.00 -4.12 -14.59
N ALA A 110 -6.92 -3.27 -14.12
CA ALA A 110 -6.63 -2.25 -13.12
C ALA A 110 -6.12 -2.85 -11.81
N VAL A 111 -6.76 -3.93 -11.31
CA VAL A 111 -6.33 -4.63 -10.09
C VAL A 111 -4.95 -5.26 -10.25
N ILE A 112 -4.66 -5.91 -11.38
CA ILE A 112 -3.35 -6.52 -11.64
C ILE A 112 -2.27 -5.44 -11.72
N ILE A 113 -2.51 -4.35 -12.47
CA ILE A 113 -1.57 -3.24 -12.61
C ILE A 113 -1.33 -2.57 -11.25
N SER A 114 -2.37 -2.35 -10.44
CA SER A 114 -2.24 -1.85 -9.07
C SER A 114 -1.32 -2.75 -8.23
N GLY A 115 -1.54 -4.07 -8.26
CA GLY A 115 -0.69 -5.02 -7.56
C GLY A 115 0.79 -4.89 -7.93
N ILE A 116 1.11 -4.78 -9.23
CA ILE A 116 2.49 -4.63 -9.72
C ILE A 116 3.05 -3.24 -9.35
N LEU A 117 2.24 -2.18 -9.44
CA LEU A 117 2.58 -0.83 -9.01
C LEU A 117 2.97 -0.80 -7.53
N VAL A 118 2.11 -1.36 -6.67
CA VAL A 118 2.35 -1.45 -5.22
C VAL A 118 3.60 -2.29 -4.97
N PHE A 119 3.73 -3.46 -5.60
CA PHE A 119 4.91 -4.33 -5.42
C PHE A 119 6.23 -3.61 -5.70
N THR A 120 6.27 -2.77 -6.74
CA THR A 120 7.50 -2.08 -7.18
C THR A 120 7.73 -0.72 -6.51
N ALA A 121 6.68 -0.09 -5.96
CA ALA A 121 6.76 1.27 -5.42
C ALA A 121 6.57 1.37 -3.89
N ILE A 122 6.13 0.30 -3.22
CA ILE A 122 5.80 0.34 -1.80
C ILE A 122 6.99 0.72 -0.91
N HIS A 123 8.22 0.46 -1.36
CA HIS A 123 9.44 0.80 -0.61
C HIS A 123 9.56 2.30 -0.33
N ALA A 124 8.91 3.16 -1.14
CA ALA A 124 8.88 4.59 -0.89
C ALA A 124 8.19 4.92 0.45
N GLN A 125 7.29 4.07 0.92
CA GLN A 125 6.63 4.25 2.21
C GLN A 125 7.53 3.94 3.40
N ASP A 126 8.66 3.25 3.20
CA ASP A 126 9.54 2.78 4.28
C ASP A 126 10.52 3.86 4.76
N PHE A 127 10.71 4.95 4.01
CA PHE A 127 11.70 5.98 4.35
C PHE A 127 11.48 6.64 5.73
N PRO A 128 10.24 7.01 6.13
CA PRO A 128 10.00 7.57 7.47
C PRO A 128 10.23 6.58 8.62
N ASP A 129 10.18 5.27 8.33
CA ASP A 129 10.18 4.22 9.34
C ASP A 129 11.53 3.53 9.52
N VAL A 130 12.56 3.96 8.77
CA VAL A 130 13.92 3.37 8.76
C VAL A 130 14.51 3.21 10.15
N GLU A 131 14.40 4.21 11.02
CA GLU A 131 14.98 4.13 12.37
C GLU A 131 14.27 3.07 13.21
N GLY A 132 12.93 3.08 13.28
CA GLY A 132 12.18 2.08 14.02
C GLY A 132 12.37 0.67 13.47
N ASP A 133 12.34 0.50 12.15
CA ASP A 133 12.56 -0.78 11.48
C ASP A 133 13.94 -1.37 11.82
N LYS A 134 15.00 -0.53 11.87
CA LYS A 134 16.34 -0.96 12.30
C LYS A 134 16.36 -1.45 13.75
N THR A 135 15.67 -0.78 14.67
CA THR A 135 15.66 -1.17 16.09
C THR A 135 15.02 -2.53 16.35
N VAL A 136 14.10 -2.97 15.48
CA VAL A 136 13.43 -4.27 15.56
C VAL A 136 14.03 -5.32 14.60
N GLY A 137 15.14 -4.99 13.93
CA GLY A 137 15.89 -5.92 13.08
C GLY A 137 15.25 -6.20 11.71
N ARG A 138 14.40 -5.31 11.19
CA ARG A 138 13.80 -5.47 9.85
C ARG A 138 14.78 -5.06 8.76
N MET A 139 14.68 -5.73 7.62
CA MET A 139 15.48 -5.47 6.43
C MET A 139 14.58 -4.97 5.30
N THR A 140 14.14 -3.71 5.40
CA THR A 140 13.42 -3.01 4.32
C THR A 140 14.40 -2.46 3.28
N PHE A 141 13.88 -2.05 2.10
CA PHE A 141 14.75 -1.66 1.00
C PHE A 141 15.66 -0.46 1.35
N PRO A 142 15.16 0.61 2.01
CA PRO A 142 16.03 1.70 2.45
C PRO A 142 17.05 1.31 3.52
N ILE A 143 16.85 0.22 4.26
CA ILE A 143 17.83 -0.33 5.21
C ILE A 143 18.90 -1.14 4.48
N TYR A 144 18.48 -1.99 3.53
CA TYR A 144 19.37 -2.86 2.76
C TYR A 144 20.29 -2.06 1.82
N ALA A 145 19.72 -1.10 1.09
CA ALA A 145 20.47 -0.30 0.11
C ALA A 145 19.90 1.12 0.00
N LEU A 146 20.29 1.99 0.92
CA LEU A 146 19.75 3.35 1.04
C LEU A 146 19.92 4.20 -0.23
N GLU A 147 21.12 4.30 -0.79
CA GLU A 147 21.36 5.12 -1.99
C GLU A 147 20.66 4.57 -3.22
N LEU A 148 20.59 3.24 -3.34
CA LEU A 148 19.88 2.57 -4.42
C LEU A 148 18.38 2.82 -4.30
N SER A 149 17.78 2.66 -3.11
CA SER A 149 16.34 2.88 -2.93
C SER A 149 15.95 4.33 -3.22
N ARG A 150 16.77 5.30 -2.81
CA ARG A 150 16.58 6.73 -3.09
C ARG A 150 16.65 7.04 -4.59
N SER A 151 17.63 6.46 -5.29
CA SER A 151 17.81 6.64 -6.74
C SER A 151 16.76 5.88 -7.55
N PHE A 152 16.24 4.78 -7.02
CA PHE A 152 15.22 3.96 -7.66
C PHE A 152 13.83 4.61 -7.60
N THR A 153 13.50 5.32 -6.51
CA THR A 153 12.19 5.98 -6.36
C THR A 153 11.81 6.92 -7.52
N PRO A 154 12.64 7.88 -7.98
CA PRO A 154 12.28 8.71 -9.12
C PRO A 154 12.13 7.91 -10.41
N PHE A 155 12.94 6.87 -10.62
CA PHE A 155 12.77 5.99 -11.78
C PHE A 155 11.40 5.32 -11.75
N VAL A 156 11.00 4.75 -10.61
CA VAL A 156 9.71 4.08 -10.43
C VAL A 156 8.54 5.04 -10.61
N THR A 157 8.54 6.20 -9.95
CA THR A 157 7.40 7.13 -10.03
C THR A 157 7.24 7.71 -11.43
N ILE A 158 8.32 8.01 -12.13
CA ILE A 158 8.28 8.50 -13.52
C ILE A 158 7.82 7.40 -14.47
N ALA A 159 8.42 6.21 -14.38
CA ALA A 159 8.08 5.08 -15.24
C ALA A 159 6.60 4.70 -15.11
N TRP A 160 6.08 4.62 -13.88
CA TRP A 160 4.65 4.36 -13.66
C TRP A 160 3.75 5.49 -14.12
N SER A 161 4.16 6.75 -13.95
CA SER A 161 3.35 7.88 -14.43
C SER A 161 3.20 7.86 -15.95
N ALA A 162 4.29 7.59 -16.67
CA ALA A 162 4.28 7.47 -18.13
C ALA A 162 3.52 6.22 -18.59
N PHE A 163 3.81 5.05 -18.00
CA PHE A 163 3.18 3.79 -18.36
C PHE A 163 1.67 3.83 -18.15
N LEU A 164 1.19 4.28 -16.98
CA LEU A 164 -0.25 4.32 -16.70
C LEU A 164 -0.97 5.31 -17.62
N SER A 165 -0.36 6.46 -17.91
CA SER A 165 -0.96 7.44 -18.81
C SER A 165 -1.06 6.90 -20.24
N TRP A 166 -0.02 6.23 -20.73
CA TRP A 166 -0.03 5.57 -22.04
C TRP A 166 -1.04 4.41 -22.08
N PHE A 167 -1.04 3.55 -21.06
CA PHE A 167 -1.86 2.34 -21.01
C PHE A 167 -3.36 2.66 -20.93
N TRP A 168 -3.72 3.71 -20.19
CA TRP A 168 -5.11 4.17 -20.06
C TRP A 168 -5.51 5.22 -21.10
N GLU A 169 -4.65 5.51 -22.08
CA GLU A 169 -4.88 6.49 -23.15
C GLU A 169 -5.25 7.90 -22.64
N VAL A 170 -4.63 8.31 -21.53
CA VAL A 170 -4.85 9.60 -20.89
C VAL A 170 -4.38 10.75 -21.80
N GLY A 171 -5.15 11.85 -21.81
CA GLY A 171 -4.86 13.05 -22.59
C GLY A 171 -3.49 13.66 -22.30
N SER A 172 -2.99 14.47 -23.23
CA SER A 172 -1.60 14.96 -23.18
C SER A 172 -1.34 15.91 -22.01
N ILE A 173 -2.30 16.77 -21.68
CA ILE A 173 -2.19 17.71 -20.55
C ILE A 173 -2.20 16.92 -19.24
N SER A 174 -3.16 16.00 -19.07
CA SER A 174 -3.28 15.15 -17.89
C SER A 174 -2.04 14.28 -17.69
N THR A 175 -1.52 13.69 -18.77
CA THR A 175 -0.26 12.93 -18.78
C THR A 175 0.92 13.78 -18.34
N THR A 176 1.02 15.02 -18.86
CA THR A 176 2.10 15.95 -18.51
C THR A 176 2.04 16.32 -17.03
N LEU A 177 0.85 16.65 -16.51
CA LEU A 177 0.67 16.99 -15.09
C LEU A 177 0.99 15.82 -14.17
N PHE A 178 0.51 14.62 -14.50
CA PHE A 178 0.75 13.44 -13.67
C PHE A 178 2.22 13.02 -13.69
N THR A 179 2.88 13.10 -14.85
CA THR A 179 4.32 12.83 -14.98
C THR A 179 5.15 13.85 -14.22
N TRP A 180 4.83 15.15 -14.32
CA TRP A 180 5.48 16.18 -13.50
C TRP A 180 5.31 15.93 -12.01
N PHE A 181 4.12 15.48 -11.58
CA PHE A 181 3.89 15.13 -10.19
C PHE A 181 4.73 13.92 -9.75
N GLY A 182 4.84 12.89 -10.60
CA GLY A 182 5.73 11.74 -10.39
C GLY A 182 7.21 12.13 -10.29
N ILE A 183 7.69 13.05 -11.15
CA ILE A 183 9.04 13.63 -11.08
C ILE A 183 9.22 14.34 -9.73
N TYR A 184 8.28 15.21 -9.36
CA TYR A 184 8.35 15.96 -8.11
C TYR A 184 8.44 15.04 -6.89
N VAL A 185 7.60 14.00 -6.81
CA VAL A 185 7.64 13.00 -5.73
C VAL A 185 8.99 12.29 -5.69
N GLY A 186 9.47 11.82 -6.84
CA GLY A 186 10.75 11.13 -6.96
C GLY A 186 11.94 11.99 -6.52
N LEU A 187 12.02 13.23 -7.02
CA LEU A 187 13.04 14.19 -6.65
C LEU A 187 12.94 14.58 -5.18
N ARG A 188 11.73 14.59 -4.59
CA ARG A 188 11.60 14.88 -3.16
C ARG A 188 12.35 13.85 -2.32
N TYR A 189 12.12 12.57 -2.59
CA TYR A 189 12.80 11.47 -1.89
C TYR A 189 14.32 11.47 -2.14
N TYR A 190 14.76 11.87 -3.33
CA TYR A 190 16.17 11.88 -3.68
C TYR A 190 16.97 13.00 -2.98
N PHE A 191 16.45 14.24 -3.03
CA PHE A 191 17.16 15.42 -2.54
C PHE A 191 16.94 15.72 -1.05
N TRP A 192 15.71 15.60 -0.53
CA TRP A 192 15.44 15.92 0.88
C TRP A 192 15.46 14.67 1.73
N ARG A 193 16.58 14.47 2.44
CA ARG A 193 16.90 13.23 3.16
C ARG A 193 16.72 13.32 4.69
N THR A 194 15.90 14.26 5.16
CA THR A 194 15.58 14.39 6.60
C THR A 194 14.32 13.62 6.94
N LEU A 195 14.19 13.11 8.16
CA LEU A 195 13.01 12.37 8.62
C LEU A 195 11.70 13.17 8.41
N GLU A 196 11.73 14.47 8.71
CA GLU A 196 10.58 15.36 8.50
C GLU A 196 10.22 15.51 7.01
N ALA A 197 11.22 15.55 6.14
CA ALA A 197 10.99 15.57 4.70
C ALA A 197 10.48 14.22 4.18
N ASP A 198 10.95 13.10 4.74
CA ASP A 198 10.46 11.76 4.39
C ASP A 198 9.00 11.59 4.77
N ARG A 199 8.56 12.10 5.93
CA ARG A 199 7.14 12.11 6.32
C ARG A 199 6.27 12.89 5.34
N LYS A 200 6.74 14.05 4.88
CA LYS A 200 6.04 14.84 3.85
C LYS A 200 6.06 14.17 2.49
N SER A 201 7.17 13.52 2.13
CA SER A 201 7.31 12.75 0.89
C SER A 201 6.41 11.53 0.89
N TYR A 202 6.24 10.86 2.04
CA TYR A 202 5.27 9.78 2.25
C TYR A 202 3.84 10.25 1.96
N LEU A 203 3.42 11.39 2.50
CA LEU A 203 2.10 11.93 2.23
C LEU A 203 1.93 12.26 0.74
N THR A 204 2.91 12.94 0.14
CA THR A 204 2.89 13.32 -1.27
C THR A 204 2.85 12.09 -2.19
N PHE A 205 3.59 11.04 -1.84
CA PHE A 205 3.60 9.76 -2.54
C PHE A 205 2.25 9.05 -2.47
N ASN A 206 1.59 9.06 -1.31
CA ASN A 206 0.25 8.47 -1.20
C ASN A 206 -0.78 9.24 -2.03
N VAL A 207 -0.65 10.57 -2.17
CA VAL A 207 -1.48 11.34 -3.10
C VAL A 207 -1.21 10.95 -4.55
N TRP A 208 0.07 10.80 -4.94
CA TRP A 208 0.44 10.32 -6.27
C TRP A 208 -0.10 8.91 -6.54
N LEU A 209 0.02 8.01 -5.57
CA LEU A 209 -0.49 6.65 -5.64
C LEU A 209 -2.02 6.67 -5.80
N MET A 210 -2.74 7.50 -5.04
CA MET A 210 -4.19 7.65 -5.18
C MET A 210 -4.58 8.12 -6.59
N VAL A 211 -3.89 9.11 -7.16
CA VAL A 211 -4.13 9.56 -8.54
C VAL A 211 -3.91 8.42 -9.53
N ALA A 212 -2.85 7.63 -9.34
CA ALA A 212 -2.57 6.44 -10.17
C ALA A 212 -3.75 5.44 -10.19
N HIS A 213 -4.38 5.20 -9.03
CA HIS A 213 -5.54 4.30 -8.92
C HIS A 213 -6.84 4.87 -9.51
N VAL A 214 -6.91 6.18 -9.74
CA VAL A 214 -8.08 6.83 -10.37
C VAL A 214 -8.00 6.78 -11.90
N LEU A 215 -6.79 6.67 -12.49
CA LEU A 215 -6.61 6.66 -13.94
C LEU A 215 -7.47 5.62 -14.70
N PRO A 216 -7.68 4.38 -14.22
CA PRO A 216 -8.56 3.42 -14.90
C PRO A 216 -9.99 3.92 -15.10
N LEU A 217 -10.47 4.90 -14.31
CA LEU A 217 -11.76 5.54 -14.51
C LEU A 217 -11.86 6.26 -15.86
N HIS A 218 -10.73 6.74 -16.38
CA HIS A 218 -10.68 7.39 -17.69
C HIS A 218 -11.16 6.46 -18.80
N ALA A 219 -10.75 5.18 -18.77
CA ALA A 219 -11.17 4.19 -19.75
C ALA A 219 -12.70 3.97 -19.79
N ARG A 220 -13.41 4.37 -18.72
CA ARG A 220 -14.88 4.28 -18.66
C ARG A 220 -15.58 5.60 -18.96
N THR A 221 -14.98 6.73 -18.61
CA THR A 221 -15.66 8.03 -18.54
C THR A 221 -15.11 9.08 -19.49
N SER A 222 -13.92 8.85 -20.07
CA SER A 222 -13.20 9.82 -20.91
C SER A 222 -12.88 11.17 -20.22
N VAL A 223 -12.96 11.25 -18.88
CA VAL A 223 -12.82 12.51 -18.12
C VAL A 223 -11.44 13.16 -18.25
N LEU A 224 -10.38 12.37 -18.44
CA LEU A 224 -8.99 12.83 -18.54
C LEU A 224 -8.48 12.93 -19.98
N ALA A 225 -9.38 13.13 -20.96
CA ALA A 225 -9.01 13.15 -22.39
C ALA A 225 -8.17 14.37 -22.82
N PHE A 226 -8.02 15.38 -21.95
CA PHE A 226 -7.27 16.61 -22.21
C PHE A 226 -5.77 16.46 -21.91
#